data_AF-A0A967HWR6-F1
#
_entry.id   AF-A0A967HWR6-F1
#
_cell.length_a   1.000
_cell.length_b   1.000
_cell.length_c   1.000
_cell.angle_alpha   90.00
_cell.angle_beta   90.00
_cell.angle_gamma   90.00
#
_symmetry.space_group_name_H-M   'P 1'
#
loop_
_entity.id
_entity.type
_entity.pdbx_description
1 polymer ?
#
loop_
_entity_poly.entity_id
_entity_poly.type
_entity_poly.pdbx_seq_one_letter_code
_entity_poly.pdbx_strand_id
1 'polypeptide(L)'
;MSQRAFRLYDEYLAYSIGRVQKKGWRVYCGPGCAACCFNMPAGISNWEFLIIYDHIQQAGQLEKFFRRSLESYQVLDRVKRQLLDKMREEQIESKGNDATLLHNYSLAKNGCSFLSDTQECLIYSVRPLACKMHFAFTPPELCDPTHHLFSQGVRVNLNPHGEVEDE
;
A
#
# COMPACT_ATOMS: atom_id res chain seq x y z
N MET A 1 -10.80 20.01 9.47
CA MET A 1 -10.44 20.30 8.07
C MET A 1 -9.94 19.06 7.32
N SER A 2 -9.13 18.20 7.95
CA SER A 2 -8.57 16.97 7.35
C SER A 2 -9.61 16.00 6.75
N GLN A 3 -10.71 15.72 7.45
CA GLN A 3 -11.76 14.82 6.92
C GLN A 3 -12.43 15.34 5.64
N ARG A 4 -12.50 16.67 5.44
CA ARG A 4 -13.04 17.25 4.19
C ARG A 4 -12.09 17.00 3.02
N ALA A 5 -10.78 17.12 3.25
CA ALA A 5 -9.77 16.84 2.23
C ALA A 5 -9.80 15.36 1.81
N PHE A 6 -9.96 14.44 2.78
CA PHE A 6 -10.10 13.01 2.50
C PHE A 6 -11.35 12.70 1.66
N ARG A 7 -12.49 13.30 2.00
CA ARG A 7 -13.73 13.14 1.21
C ARG A 7 -13.58 13.69 -0.20
N LEU A 8 -13.00 14.88 -0.35
CA LEU A 8 -12.75 15.47 -1.67
C LEU A 8 -11.81 14.57 -2.51
N TYR A 9 -10.82 13.95 -1.87
CA TYR A 9 -9.95 13.00 -2.54
C TYR A 9 -10.69 11.72 -2.96
N ASP A 10 -11.58 11.19 -2.12
CA ASP A 10 -12.42 10.05 -2.48
C ASP A 10 -13.36 10.38 -3.67
N GLU A 11 -13.91 11.59 -3.72
CA GLU A 11 -14.70 12.09 -4.87
C GLU A 11 -13.83 12.20 -6.14
N TYR A 12 -12.62 12.74 -6.03
CA TYR A 12 -11.65 12.78 -7.13
C TYR A 12 -11.33 11.37 -7.65
N LEU A 13 -11.06 10.42 -6.75
CA LEU A 13 -10.77 9.04 -7.14
C LEU A 13 -11.96 8.39 -7.86
N ALA A 14 -13.18 8.59 -7.36
CA ALA A 14 -14.38 8.08 -8.02
C ALA A 14 -14.52 8.66 -9.45
N TYR A 15 -14.27 9.95 -9.62
CA TYR A 15 -14.25 10.60 -10.93
C TYR A 15 -13.16 10.03 -11.86
N SER A 16 -11.91 9.94 -11.38
CA SER A 16 -10.76 9.47 -12.16
C SER A 16 -10.89 8.00 -12.55
N ILE A 17 -11.34 7.14 -11.64
CA ILE A 17 -11.65 5.74 -11.94
C ILE A 17 -12.73 5.65 -13.01
N GLY A 18 -13.80 6.44 -12.90
CA GLY A 18 -14.86 6.49 -13.90
C GLY A 18 -14.37 6.90 -15.30
N ARG A 19 -13.43 7.85 -15.38
CA ARG A 19 -12.80 8.25 -16.65
C ARG A 19 -11.96 7.12 -17.25
N VAL A 20 -11.13 6.47 -16.44
CA VAL A 20 -10.26 5.38 -16.88
C VAL A 20 -11.08 4.16 -17.32
N GLN A 21 -12.15 3.83 -16.60
CA GLN A 21 -13.10 2.78 -16.99
C GLN A 21 -13.80 3.06 -18.32
N LYS A 22 -14.17 4.32 -18.59
CA LYS A 22 -14.71 4.72 -19.91
C LYS A 22 -13.72 4.56 -21.05
N LYS A 23 -12.41 4.66 -20.78
CA LYS A 23 -11.33 4.35 -21.75
C LYS A 23 -11.09 2.84 -21.91
N GLY A 24 -11.90 1.98 -21.28
CA GLY A 24 -11.83 0.52 -21.43
C GLY A 24 -10.97 -0.21 -20.40
N TRP A 25 -10.36 0.51 -19.46
CA TRP A 25 -9.54 -0.09 -18.41
C TRP A 25 -10.39 -0.68 -17.28
N ARG A 26 -10.04 -1.86 -16.80
CA ARG A 26 -10.72 -2.49 -15.66
C ARG A 26 -9.94 -2.28 -14.37
N VAL A 27 -10.61 -1.77 -13.34
CA VAL A 27 -10.06 -1.67 -11.99
C VAL A 27 -10.45 -2.91 -11.18
N TYR A 28 -9.49 -3.54 -10.52
CA TYR A 28 -9.71 -4.71 -9.66
C TYR A 28 -9.66 -4.39 -8.16
N CYS A 29 -9.12 -3.22 -7.79
CA CYS A 29 -9.05 -2.78 -6.40
C CYS A 29 -10.39 -2.22 -5.92
N GLY A 30 -10.79 -2.62 -4.72
CA GLY A 30 -12.04 -2.19 -4.07
C GLY A 30 -12.08 -2.67 -2.62
N PRO A 31 -13.19 -2.41 -1.90
CA PRO A 31 -13.43 -3.05 -0.61
C PRO A 31 -13.32 -4.57 -0.74
N GLY A 32 -12.64 -5.22 0.21
CA GLY A 32 -12.39 -6.67 0.19
C GLY A 32 -11.18 -7.13 -0.64
N CYS A 33 -10.54 -6.26 -1.42
CA CYS A 33 -9.27 -6.59 -2.08
C CYS A 33 -8.08 -6.40 -1.13
N ALA A 34 -7.26 -7.44 -0.97
CA ALA A 34 -6.03 -7.42 -0.17
C ALA A 34 -4.79 -7.95 -0.92
N ALA A 35 -4.86 -8.05 -2.24
CA ALA A 35 -3.83 -8.73 -3.04
C ALA A 35 -2.45 -8.06 -3.02
N CYS A 36 -2.36 -6.78 -2.69
CA CYS A 36 -1.09 -6.07 -2.49
C CYS A 36 -0.84 -5.71 -1.02
N CYS A 37 -1.67 -6.15 -0.08
CA CYS A 37 -1.63 -5.76 1.33
C CYS A 37 -0.53 -6.47 2.13
N PHE A 38 0.61 -6.73 1.50
CA PHE A 38 1.91 -7.05 2.11
C PHE A 38 2.98 -6.03 1.69
N ASN A 39 2.63 -5.06 0.84
CA ASN A 39 3.47 -3.91 0.52
C ASN A 39 3.35 -2.89 1.65
N MET A 40 4.49 -2.40 2.15
CA MET A 40 4.51 -1.37 3.16
C MET A 40 4.17 -0.01 2.51
N PRO A 41 3.10 0.69 2.95
CA PRO A 41 2.80 2.02 2.46
C PRO A 41 3.85 3.03 2.96
N ALA A 42 4.64 3.58 2.04
CA ALA A 42 5.60 4.64 2.34
C ALA A 42 4.94 6.02 2.24
N GLY A 43 5.48 7.01 2.95
CA GLY A 43 5.03 8.41 2.85
C GLY A 43 3.75 8.77 3.61
N ILE A 44 3.39 8.00 4.65
CA ILE A 44 2.24 8.33 5.51
C ILE A 44 2.60 9.53 6.38
N SER A 45 1.77 10.58 6.36
CA SER A 45 1.96 11.75 7.22
C SER A 45 1.47 11.53 8.65
N ASN A 46 2.00 12.30 9.61
CA ASN A 46 1.57 12.24 11.01
C ASN A 46 0.06 12.50 11.19
N TRP A 47 -0.53 13.35 10.35
CA TRP A 47 -1.97 13.65 10.40
C TRP A 47 -2.81 12.45 9.99
N GLU A 48 -2.39 11.71 8.96
CA GLU A 48 -3.05 10.46 8.56
C GLU A 48 -2.94 9.42 9.66
N PHE A 49 -1.78 9.32 10.31
CA PHE A 49 -1.57 8.43 11.44
C PHE A 49 -2.54 8.72 12.60
N LEU A 50 -2.76 10.00 12.94
CA LEU A 50 -3.73 10.38 13.98
C LEU A 50 -5.17 9.96 13.63
N ILE A 51 -5.57 10.10 12.36
CA ILE A 51 -6.90 9.67 11.90
C ILE A 51 -7.04 8.15 11.98
N ILE A 52 -6.01 7.41 11.55
CA ILE A 52 -5.98 5.95 11.61
C ILE A 52 -6.01 5.48 13.07
N TYR A 53 -5.24 6.13 13.94
CA TYR A 53 -5.20 5.82 15.37
C TYR A 53 -6.57 6.00 16.03
N ASP A 54 -7.22 7.14 15.83
CA ASP A 54 -8.56 7.43 16.35
C ASP A 54 -9.59 6.38 15.89
N HIS A 55 -9.57 6.03 14.60
CA HIS A 55 -10.45 5.00 14.04
C HIS A 55 -10.25 3.63 14.69
N ILE A 56 -8.98 3.22 14.88
CA ILE A 56 -8.64 1.92 15.49
C ILE A 56 -8.98 1.89 16.97
N GLN A 57 -8.78 3.01 17.67
CA GLN A 57 -9.16 3.18 19.07
C GLN A 57 -10.67 3.02 19.23
N GLN A 58 -11.46 3.70 18.41
CA GLN A 58 -12.93 3.59 18.43
C GLN A 58 -13.41 2.18 18.06
N ALA A 59 -12.70 1.48 17.19
CA ALA A 59 -13.00 0.09 16.83
C ALA A 59 -12.54 -0.95 17.88
N GLY A 60 -11.84 -0.54 18.95
CA GLY A 60 -11.30 -1.45 19.95
C GLY A 60 -10.19 -2.38 19.44
N GLN A 61 -9.48 -1.98 18.38
CA GLN A 61 -8.48 -2.83 17.69
C GLN A 61 -7.02 -2.43 17.99
N LEU A 62 -6.78 -1.52 18.95
CA LEU A 62 -5.44 -0.98 19.24
C LEU A 62 -4.42 -2.06 19.60
N GLU A 63 -4.75 -2.99 20.48
CA GLU A 63 -3.83 -4.05 20.89
C GLU A 63 -3.43 -4.94 19.71
N LYS A 64 -4.41 -5.39 18.92
CA LYS A 64 -4.18 -6.18 17.70
C LYS A 64 -3.29 -5.42 16.72
N PHE A 65 -3.55 -4.12 16.53
CA PHE A 65 -2.77 -3.26 15.66
C PHE A 65 -1.31 -3.10 16.12
N PHE A 66 -1.07 -2.79 17.39
CA PHE A 66 0.29 -2.62 17.91
C PHE A 66 1.09 -3.92 17.85
N ARG A 67 0.47 -5.05 18.21
CA ARG A 67 1.10 -6.38 18.08
C ARG A 67 1.51 -6.66 16.64
N ARG A 68 0.61 -6.51 15.67
CA ARG A 68 0.91 -6.74 14.24
C ARG A 68 1.91 -5.75 13.67
N SER A 69 1.93 -4.52 14.18
CA SER A 69 2.91 -3.51 13.78
C SER A 69 4.30 -3.84 14.31
N LEU A 70 4.40 -4.38 15.52
CA LEU A 70 5.65 -4.90 16.06
C LEU A 70 6.16 -6.09 15.25
N GLU A 71 5.29 -7.04 14.90
CA GLU A 71 5.62 -8.16 14.00
C GLU A 71 6.13 -7.66 12.65
N SER A 72 5.42 -6.69 12.05
CA SER A 72 5.82 -6.05 10.79
C SER A 72 7.18 -5.36 10.88
N TYR A 73 7.46 -4.69 11.99
CA TYR A 73 8.76 -4.07 12.24
C TYR A 73 9.87 -5.11 12.37
N GLN A 74 9.64 -6.22 13.06
CA GLN A 74 10.60 -7.32 13.19
C GLN A 74 10.93 -7.95 11.83
N VAL A 75 9.93 -8.10 10.95
CA VAL A 75 10.15 -8.55 9.57
C VAL A 75 10.98 -7.54 8.79
N LEU A 76 10.65 -6.24 8.88
CA LEU A 76 11.40 -5.19 8.20
C LEU A 76 12.87 -5.14 8.66
N ASP A 77 13.11 -5.20 9.97
CA ASP A 77 14.46 -5.23 10.55
C ASP A 77 15.25 -6.46 10.09
N ARG A 78 14.61 -7.65 10.06
CA ARG A 78 15.24 -8.87 9.51
C ARG A 78 15.64 -8.70 8.05
N VAL A 79 14.72 -8.23 7.20
CA VAL A 79 14.99 -8.01 5.77
C VAL A 79 16.12 -6.99 5.59
N LYS A 80 16.10 -5.90 6.35
CA LYS A 80 17.14 -4.87 6.33
C LYS A 80 18.51 -5.46 6.69
N ARG A 81 18.60 -6.29 7.73
CA ARG A 81 19.85 -6.96 8.11
C ARG A 81 20.35 -7.90 7.00
N GLN A 82 19.47 -8.72 6.43
CA GLN A 82 19.82 -9.62 5.32
C GLN A 82 20.37 -8.87 4.11
N LEU A 83 19.81 -7.69 3.78
CA LEU A 83 20.32 -6.84 2.70
C LEU A 83 21.70 -6.25 3.06
N LEU A 84 21.87 -5.76 4.29
CA LEU A 84 23.15 -5.23 4.75
C LEU A 84 24.25 -6.30 4.75
N ASP A 85 23.92 -7.54 5.11
CA ASP A 85 24.88 -8.64 5.13
C ASP A 85 25.39 -8.94 3.70
N LYS A 86 24.48 -9.01 2.72
CA LYS A 86 24.84 -9.17 1.29
C LYS A 86 25.66 -8.02 0.74
N MET A 87 25.32 -6.77 1.11
CA MET A 87 26.07 -5.59 0.66
C MET A 87 27.48 -5.49 1.27
N ARG A 88 27.74 -6.10 2.43
CA ARG A 88 29.09 -6.19 2.98
C ARG A 88 29.97 -7.19 2.22
N GLU A 89 29.36 -8.14 1.53
CA GLU A 89 30.04 -9.10 0.65
C GLU A 89 30.26 -8.53 -0.76
N GLU A 90 29.37 -7.64 -1.22
CA GLU A 90 29.40 -7.01 -2.56
C GLU A 90 29.64 -5.49 -2.44
N GLN A 91 30.88 -5.02 -2.53
CA GLN A 91 31.25 -3.60 -2.48
C GLN A 91 30.65 -2.79 -3.66
N ILE A 92 29.40 -2.29 -3.57
CA ILE A 92 28.85 -1.37 -4.58
C ILE A 92 27.98 -0.28 -3.94
N GLU A 93 28.32 0.96 -4.27
CA GLU A 93 27.53 2.18 -4.04
C GLU A 93 26.09 2.03 -4.54
N SER A 94 25.08 2.30 -3.71
CA SER A 94 23.70 2.33 -4.20
C SER A 94 22.86 3.42 -3.54
N LYS A 95 22.63 4.49 -4.29
CA LYS A 95 21.42 5.32 -4.18
C LYS A 95 20.23 4.48 -4.65
N GLY A 96 19.60 3.76 -3.72
CA GLY A 96 18.41 2.93 -4.01
C GLY A 96 17.89 2.09 -2.86
N ASN A 97 18.36 2.33 -1.63
CA ASN A 97 18.16 1.44 -0.47
C ASN A 97 16.68 1.17 -0.17
N ASP A 98 15.82 2.19 -0.22
CA ASP A 98 14.43 2.06 0.23
C ASP A 98 13.56 1.25 -0.73
N ALA A 99 13.69 1.42 -2.04
CA ALA A 99 12.92 0.64 -3.02
C ALA A 99 13.29 -0.85 -2.95
N THR A 100 14.58 -1.16 -2.83
CA THR A 100 15.08 -2.52 -2.65
C THR A 100 14.58 -3.12 -1.34
N LEU A 101 14.63 -2.36 -0.23
CA LEU A 101 14.13 -2.79 1.06
C LEU A 101 12.61 -3.10 1.00
N LEU A 102 11.82 -2.20 0.42
CA LEU A 102 10.37 -2.36 0.30
C LEU A 102 10.00 -3.55 -0.61
N HIS A 103 10.74 -3.75 -1.70
CA HIS A 103 10.55 -4.92 -2.56
C HIS A 103 10.86 -6.22 -1.80
N ASN A 104 12.00 -6.31 -1.10
CA ASN A 104 12.34 -7.51 -0.33
C ASN A 104 11.39 -7.73 0.85
N TYR A 105 10.86 -6.66 1.46
CA TYR A 105 9.81 -6.77 2.46
C TYR A 105 8.53 -7.38 1.85
N SER A 106 8.14 -6.98 0.64
CA SER A 106 6.96 -7.54 -0.04
C SER A 106 7.09 -9.04 -0.33
N LEU A 107 8.32 -9.52 -0.59
CA LEU A 107 8.63 -10.94 -0.78
C LEU A 107 8.49 -11.75 0.51
N ALA A 108 8.62 -11.11 1.69
CA ALA A 108 8.42 -11.78 2.98
C ALA A 108 6.94 -12.08 3.28
N LYS A 109 6.00 -11.54 2.49
CA LYS A 109 4.55 -11.84 2.59
C LYS A 109 3.93 -11.60 3.96
N ASN A 110 4.51 -10.67 4.72
CA ASN A 110 3.94 -10.23 5.97
C ASN A 110 2.73 -9.31 5.70
N GLY A 111 1.54 -9.78 6.04
CA GLY A 111 0.30 -9.02 5.84
C GLY A 111 0.28 -7.71 6.62
N CYS A 112 -0.37 -6.71 6.04
CA CYS A 112 -0.54 -5.39 6.64
C CYS A 112 -1.20 -5.48 8.03
N SER A 113 -0.72 -4.68 8.98
CA SER A 113 -1.22 -4.65 10.36
C SER A 113 -2.73 -4.41 10.47
N PHE A 114 -3.35 -3.82 9.45
CA PHE A 114 -4.77 -3.48 9.42
C PHE A 114 -5.66 -4.52 8.72
N LEU A 115 -5.12 -5.65 8.27
CA LEU A 115 -5.97 -6.71 7.72
C LEU A 115 -6.79 -7.38 8.82
N SER A 116 -8.01 -7.82 8.51
CA SER A 116 -8.77 -8.73 9.35
C SER A 116 -8.25 -10.16 9.17
N ASP A 117 -8.84 -11.11 9.88
CA ASP A 117 -8.53 -12.53 9.70
C ASP A 117 -9.18 -13.09 8.42
N THR A 118 -10.16 -12.36 7.86
CA THR A 118 -10.83 -12.59 6.58
C THR A 118 -10.20 -11.82 5.41
N GLN A 119 -9.01 -11.24 5.58
CA GLN A 119 -8.30 -10.46 4.55
C GLN A 119 -8.99 -9.14 4.14
N GLU A 120 -9.81 -8.56 5.03
CA GLU A 120 -10.45 -7.26 4.80
C GLU A 120 -9.66 -6.13 5.47
N CYS A 121 -9.58 -4.95 4.85
CA CYS A 121 -8.88 -3.82 5.47
C CYS A 121 -9.78 -3.15 6.53
N LEU A 122 -9.39 -3.26 7.81
CA LEU A 122 -10.13 -2.71 8.96
C LEU A 122 -10.19 -1.17 8.96
N ILE A 123 -9.30 -0.52 8.21
CA ILE A 123 -9.23 0.94 8.08
C ILE A 123 -9.65 1.42 6.68
N TYR A 124 -10.37 0.62 5.88
CA TYR A 124 -10.62 0.90 4.46
C TYR A 124 -11.09 2.34 4.17
N SER A 125 -12.01 2.87 5.00
CA SER A 125 -12.56 4.22 4.91
C SER A 125 -11.54 5.33 5.20
N VAL A 126 -10.63 5.08 6.13
CA VAL A 126 -9.59 6.03 6.59
C VAL A 126 -8.18 5.63 6.14
N ARG A 127 -8.06 4.79 5.10
CA ARG A 127 -6.77 4.38 4.53
C ARG A 127 -5.90 5.59 4.21
N PRO A 128 -4.58 5.51 4.41
CA PRO A 128 -3.68 6.60 4.04
C PRO A 128 -3.73 6.87 2.53
N LEU A 129 -3.36 8.08 2.13
CA LEU A 129 -3.34 8.54 0.74
C LEU A 129 -2.53 7.59 -0.15
N ALA A 130 -1.36 7.13 0.33
CA ALA A 130 -0.53 6.14 -0.35
C ALA A 130 -1.31 4.87 -0.75
N CYS A 131 -2.27 4.42 0.07
CA CYS A 131 -3.12 3.29 -0.24
C CYS A 131 -4.37 3.67 -1.05
N LYS A 132 -4.93 4.87 -0.83
CA LYS A 132 -6.11 5.35 -1.57
C LYS A 132 -5.79 5.62 -3.04
N MET A 133 -4.60 6.12 -3.34
CA MET A 133 -4.17 6.45 -4.69
C MET A 133 -3.75 5.23 -5.52
N HIS A 134 -3.47 4.09 -4.89
CA HIS A 134 -2.88 2.93 -5.54
C HIS A 134 -3.95 1.99 -6.12
N PHE A 135 -3.91 1.76 -7.44
CA PHE A 135 -4.84 0.86 -8.14
C PHE A 135 -4.11 -0.12 -9.06
N ALA A 136 -4.56 -1.36 -9.05
CA ALA A 136 -4.22 -2.38 -10.03
C ALA A 136 -5.27 -2.43 -11.14
N PHE A 137 -4.78 -2.38 -12.37
CA PHE A 137 -5.56 -2.51 -13.61
C PHE A 137 -5.43 -3.89 -14.26
N THR A 138 -4.71 -4.78 -13.60
CA THR A 138 -4.56 -6.20 -13.93
C THR A 138 -5.20 -7.08 -12.85
N PRO A 139 -5.47 -8.37 -13.14
CA PRO A 139 -5.98 -9.30 -12.16
C PRO A 139 -5.16 -9.32 -10.85
N PRO A 140 -5.81 -9.54 -9.69
CA PRO A 140 -5.17 -9.42 -8.37
C PRO A 140 -3.94 -10.30 -8.18
N GLU A 141 -3.85 -11.45 -8.85
CA GLU A 141 -2.74 -12.39 -8.77
C GLU A 141 -1.41 -11.75 -9.21
N LEU A 142 -1.46 -10.78 -10.12
CA LEU A 142 -0.29 -10.04 -10.60
C LEU A 142 0.20 -8.97 -9.61
N CYS A 143 -0.53 -8.75 -8.51
CA CYS A 143 -0.03 -7.93 -7.39
C CYS A 143 0.96 -8.69 -6.51
N ASP A 144 1.03 -10.02 -6.64
CA ASP A 144 1.95 -10.88 -5.89
C ASP A 144 3.37 -10.88 -6.51
N PRO A 145 4.42 -10.39 -5.82
CA PRO A 145 5.80 -10.40 -6.32
C PRO A 145 6.40 -11.77 -6.61
N THR A 146 5.78 -12.85 -6.13
CA THR A 146 6.17 -14.24 -6.41
C THR A 146 5.47 -14.81 -7.65
N HIS A 147 4.44 -14.13 -8.17
CA HIS A 147 3.75 -14.56 -9.38
C HIS A 147 4.66 -14.41 -10.60
N HIS A 148 4.72 -15.43 -11.46
CA HIS A 148 5.59 -15.45 -12.64
C HIS A 148 5.31 -14.30 -13.64
N LEU A 149 4.09 -13.75 -13.65
CA LEU A 149 3.70 -12.57 -14.45
C LEU A 149 3.69 -11.25 -13.65
N PHE A 150 4.32 -11.19 -12.48
CA PHE A 150 4.33 -9.99 -11.64
C PHE A 150 4.83 -8.74 -12.38
N SER A 151 5.85 -8.88 -13.23
CA SER A 151 6.41 -7.79 -14.03
C SER A 151 5.43 -7.23 -15.06
N GLN A 152 4.40 -8.01 -15.44
CA GLN A 152 3.36 -7.59 -16.38
C GLN A 152 2.16 -6.91 -15.67
N GLY A 153 2.15 -6.90 -14.33
CA GLY A 153 1.08 -6.26 -13.56
C GLY A 153 1.09 -4.74 -13.72
N VAL A 154 -0.05 -4.17 -14.11
CA VAL A 154 -0.22 -2.71 -14.24
C VAL A 154 -0.78 -2.15 -12.95
N ARG A 155 0.05 -1.39 -12.23
CA ARG A 155 -0.30 -0.73 -10.98
C ARG A 155 0.05 0.75 -11.08
N VAL A 156 -0.94 1.60 -10.90
CA VAL A 156 -0.80 3.05 -11.10
C VAL A 156 -1.29 3.77 -9.86
N ASN A 157 -0.56 4.82 -9.49
CA ASN A 157 -0.98 5.76 -8.47
C ASN A 157 -1.76 6.90 -9.13
N LEU A 158 -3.06 7.00 -8.86
CA LEU A 158 -3.92 8.10 -9.30
C LEU A 158 -3.71 9.34 -8.43
N ASN A 159 -2.58 10.02 -8.67
CA ASN A 159 -2.22 11.25 -8.00
C ASN A 159 -3.20 12.39 -8.34
N PRO A 160 -3.53 13.28 -7.39
CA PRO A 160 -4.37 14.45 -7.65
C PRO A 160 -3.68 15.53 -8.51
N HIS A 161 -2.36 15.44 -8.70
CA HIS A 161 -1.57 16.39 -9.49
C HIS A 161 -0.99 15.79 -10.78
N GLY A 162 -1.31 14.53 -11.11
CA GLY A 162 -0.95 13.99 -12.40
C GLY A 162 -1.84 14.63 -13.46
N GLU A 163 -1.26 15.25 -14.48
CA GLU A 163 -2.03 15.61 -15.66
C GLU A 163 -2.75 14.35 -16.14
N VAL A 164 -4.09 14.40 -16.19
CA VAL A 164 -4.84 13.42 -16.97
C VAL A 164 -4.56 13.85 -18.41
N GLU A 165 -3.44 13.39 -18.96
CA GLU A 165 -3.10 13.64 -20.35
C GLU A 165 -4.28 13.10 -21.20
N ASP A 166 -5.03 14.04 -21.75
CA ASP A 166 -6.01 13.80 -22.79
C ASP A 166 -5.24 13.61 -24.10
N GLU A 167 -4.62 12.44 -24.25
CA GLU A 167 -4.25 11.88 -25.55
C GLU A 167 -5.03 10.58 -25.81
#